data_AF-A0A136PM72-F1
#
_entry.id   AF-A0A136PM72-F1
#
_cell.length_a   1.000
_cell.length_b   1.000
_cell.length_c   1.000
_cell.angle_alpha   90.00
_cell.angle_beta   90.00
_cell.angle_gamma   90.00
#
_symmetry.space_group_name_H-M   'P 1'
#
loop_
_entity.id
_entity.type
_entity.pdbx_description
1 polymer ?
#
loop_
_entity_poly.entity_id
_entity_poly.type
_entity_poly.pdbx_seq_one_letter_code
_entity_poly.pdbx_strand_id
1 'polypeptide(L)'
;MDDGRGRDAAPGRGTLSPPAPPVGGGARREGTGRLLRRYPVSIALLAPFALLVLPMAIVNQNPQTGFILRLVGLALLGSASVETLGLLFGSPDPQWRRGLRDANAQYPRLYLVARLVALTSIVANLAGAYTGRGTIVAQLSGTVPDSTVGAVASLFSGWGALGFALLVASHVGGHLARSRLYGWLAALTAAQALLAAMTAISAPLFGFVFFVAAAGAVCGIFRLRYLVVGVLVVFLLWPTMFDYRNSIREARGVAVTSGSTAADRLRLDRQIGAVAGYDVPVDLDQPGFSDHLRYGVVPRALDPDRPPISTGQQINRYLGGTTTSAFTFLALGNIWFFEGPVGVVVFYAVWAAVVVLLLRWRGAPGPARLSLLCFVLADPLLWSATYPDASISFIQHVVSAVPVFLVLWLTRRRPDPGWSRIGPGPAGRPRGPAGALP
;
A
#
# COMPACT_ATOMS: atom_id res chain seq x y z
N MET A 1 69.16 -49.17 13.19
CA MET A 1 69.08 -49.18 14.67
C MET A 1 68.34 -47.93 15.08
N ASP A 2 67.30 -48.12 15.90
CA ASP A 2 66.35 -47.19 16.51
C ASP A 2 65.43 -46.38 15.58
N ASP A 3 64.17 -46.80 15.36
CA ASP A 3 62.99 -46.86 16.27
C ASP A 3 62.59 -45.51 16.89
N GLY A 4 61.38 -45.03 16.55
CA GLY A 4 60.89 -43.75 17.06
C GLY A 4 59.44 -43.37 16.73
N ARG A 5 58.51 -44.31 16.91
CA ARG A 5 57.07 -44.18 17.27
C ARG A 5 56.38 -42.80 17.14
N GLY A 6 55.38 -42.77 16.25
CA GLY A 6 53.95 -42.59 16.57
C GLY A 6 53.49 -41.47 17.51
N ARG A 7 52.74 -40.50 16.96
CA ARG A 7 51.66 -39.79 17.65
C ARG A 7 50.47 -39.57 16.72
N ASP A 8 49.48 -40.44 16.85
CA ASP A 8 48.13 -40.26 16.35
C ASP A 8 47.45 -39.10 17.09
N ALA A 9 47.10 -38.05 16.35
CA ALA A 9 46.28 -36.95 16.83
C ALA A 9 44.79 -37.38 16.78
N ALA A 10 44.22 -37.67 17.94
CA ALA A 10 42.79 -37.89 18.08
C ALA A 10 41.99 -36.62 17.72
N PRO A 11 40.92 -36.72 16.92
CA PRO A 11 40.03 -35.58 16.68
C PRO A 11 39.25 -35.28 17.97
N GLY A 12 39.50 -34.10 18.54
CA GLY A 12 38.79 -33.60 19.69
C GLY A 12 37.28 -33.61 19.46
N ARG A 13 36.56 -34.38 20.28
CA ARG A 13 35.10 -34.30 20.42
C ARG A 13 34.77 -32.89 20.90
N GLY A 14 34.44 -32.01 19.96
CA GLY A 14 33.81 -30.74 20.25
C GLY A 14 32.51 -30.99 21.00
N THR A 15 32.49 -30.59 22.26
CA THR A 15 31.28 -30.49 23.07
C THR A 15 30.32 -29.53 22.38
N LEU A 16 29.33 -30.10 21.69
CA LEU A 16 28.19 -29.38 21.13
C LEU A 16 27.47 -28.68 22.29
N SER A 17 27.81 -27.40 22.50
CA SER A 17 27.06 -26.54 23.39
C SER A 17 25.60 -26.52 22.89
N PRO A 18 24.61 -26.82 23.74
CA PRO A 18 23.22 -26.79 23.32
C PRO A 18 22.87 -25.39 22.80
N PRO A 19 22.14 -25.26 21.69
CA PRO A 19 21.76 -23.97 21.14
C PRO A 19 20.99 -23.19 22.21
N ALA A 20 21.50 -22.02 22.56
CA ALA A 20 20.86 -21.14 23.52
C ALA A 20 19.40 -20.90 23.11
N PRO A 21 18.43 -21.04 24.03
CA PRO A 21 17.02 -20.81 23.70
C PRO A 21 16.82 -19.37 23.21
N PRO A 22 15.97 -19.16 22.19
CA PRO A 22 15.75 -17.84 21.61
C PRO A 22 15.19 -16.88 22.68
N VAL A 23 15.98 -15.85 23.01
CA VAL A 23 15.62 -14.77 23.93
C VAL A 23 14.25 -14.18 23.53
N GLY A 24 13.32 -14.11 24.51
CA GLY A 24 11.86 -13.96 24.41
C GLY A 24 11.25 -12.75 23.66
N GLY A 25 12.00 -12.06 22.80
CA GLY A 25 11.49 -11.01 21.92
C GLY A 25 10.83 -11.50 20.62
N GLY A 26 10.90 -12.81 20.31
CA GLY A 26 10.34 -13.40 19.08
C GLY A 26 8.81 -13.56 19.10
N ALA A 27 8.27 -14.10 20.19
CA ALA A 27 6.85 -14.49 20.27
C ALA A 27 5.89 -13.30 20.11
N ARG A 28 6.18 -12.15 20.75
CA ARG A 28 5.35 -10.94 20.63
C ARG A 28 5.40 -10.32 19.23
N ARG A 29 6.52 -10.50 18.50
CA ARG A 29 6.70 -10.01 17.12
C ARG A 29 5.92 -10.85 16.10
N GLU A 30 5.78 -12.15 16.35
CA GLU A 30 4.96 -13.03 15.53
C GLU A 30 3.47 -12.73 15.72
N GLY A 31 3.02 -12.41 16.94
CA GLY A 31 1.62 -12.09 17.23
C GLY A 31 1.06 -10.91 16.42
N THR A 32 1.71 -9.74 16.46
CA THR A 32 1.23 -8.55 15.73
C THR A 32 1.28 -8.73 14.21
N GLY A 33 2.36 -9.35 13.70
CA GLY A 33 2.48 -9.67 12.28
C GLY A 33 1.43 -10.69 11.82
N ARG A 34 1.03 -11.61 12.69
CA ARG A 34 -0.03 -12.57 12.42
C ARG A 34 -1.40 -11.89 12.36
N LEU A 35 -1.69 -10.98 13.28
CA LEU A 35 -2.93 -10.21 13.26
C LEU A 35 -3.06 -9.36 11.98
N LEU A 36 -2.00 -8.64 11.61
CA LEU A 36 -1.91 -7.85 10.37
C LEU A 36 -2.15 -8.69 9.10
N ARG A 37 -1.81 -9.97 9.12
CA ARG A 37 -2.03 -10.88 7.97
C ARG A 37 -3.39 -11.59 8.01
N ARG A 38 -4.01 -11.70 9.19
CA ARG A 38 -5.37 -12.21 9.32
C ARG A 38 -6.39 -11.17 8.87
N TYR A 39 -6.14 -9.91 9.20
CA TYR A 39 -7.05 -8.78 8.97
C TYR A 39 -6.37 -7.57 8.29
N PRO A 40 -5.68 -7.74 7.14
CA PRO A 40 -4.92 -6.68 6.49
C PRO A 40 -5.77 -5.45 6.11
N VAL A 41 -6.96 -5.66 5.56
CA VAL A 41 -7.88 -4.58 5.13
C VAL A 41 -8.52 -3.94 6.34
N SER A 42 -9.06 -4.71 7.29
CA SER A 42 -9.66 -4.13 8.50
C SER A 42 -8.66 -3.28 9.28
N ILE A 43 -7.39 -3.70 9.38
CA ILE A 43 -6.36 -2.93 10.09
C ILE A 43 -5.91 -1.72 9.27
N ALA A 44 -5.72 -1.85 7.95
CA ALA A 44 -5.38 -0.71 7.10
C ALA A 44 -6.48 0.36 7.11
N LEU A 45 -7.74 -0.05 7.11
CA LEU A 45 -8.91 0.79 7.28
C LEU A 45 -8.95 1.43 8.67
N LEU A 46 -8.81 0.65 9.74
CA LEU A 46 -8.97 1.13 11.11
C LEU A 46 -7.84 2.07 11.54
N ALA A 47 -6.60 1.83 11.08
CA ALA A 47 -5.42 2.57 11.52
C ALA A 47 -5.55 4.11 11.43
N PRO A 48 -5.90 4.73 10.29
CA PRO A 48 -6.05 6.19 10.20
C PRO A 48 -7.20 6.71 11.08
N PHE A 49 -8.27 5.92 11.26
CA PHE A 49 -9.39 6.32 12.10
C PHE A 49 -9.06 6.26 13.58
N ALA A 50 -8.41 5.18 14.02
CA ALA A 50 -8.01 5.00 15.42
C ALA A 50 -6.86 5.94 15.83
N LEU A 51 -5.94 6.25 14.92
CA LEU A 51 -4.76 7.07 15.23
C LEU A 51 -4.98 8.57 15.03
N LEU A 52 -5.83 8.97 14.07
CA LEU A 52 -5.98 10.37 13.68
C LEU A 52 -7.42 10.86 13.87
N VAL A 53 -8.39 10.23 13.20
CA VAL A 53 -9.76 10.76 13.10
C VAL A 53 -10.51 10.74 14.43
N LEU A 54 -10.60 9.58 15.09
CA LEU A 54 -11.37 9.40 16.32
C LEU A 54 -10.77 10.17 17.50
N PRO A 55 -9.44 10.15 17.75
CA PRO A 55 -8.86 11.00 18.79
C PRO A 55 -9.19 12.47 18.58
N MET A 56 -9.09 12.97 17.34
CA MET A 56 -9.44 14.35 17.01
C MET A 56 -10.93 14.63 17.22
N ALA A 57 -11.82 13.73 16.81
CA ALA A 57 -13.26 13.86 17.02
C ALA A 57 -13.62 13.95 18.52
N ILE A 58 -13.00 13.13 19.36
CA ILE A 58 -13.22 13.10 20.81
C ILE A 58 -12.68 14.36 21.48
N VAL A 59 -11.41 14.69 21.24
CA VAL A 59 -10.75 15.86 21.85
C VAL A 59 -11.47 17.16 21.48
N ASN A 60 -12.01 17.24 20.26
CA ASN A 60 -12.71 18.42 19.77
C ASN A 60 -14.24 18.33 19.90
N GLN A 61 -14.77 17.35 20.67
CA GLN A 61 -16.19 17.17 20.94
C GLN A 61 -17.06 17.26 19.67
N ASN A 62 -16.65 16.59 18.60
CA ASN A 62 -17.37 16.63 17.34
C ASN A 62 -18.76 15.98 17.51
N PRO A 63 -19.87 16.69 17.20
CA PRO A 63 -21.23 16.15 17.37
C PRO A 63 -21.50 14.92 16.51
N GLN A 64 -20.76 14.76 15.40
CA GLN A 64 -20.88 13.64 14.47
C GLN A 64 -20.02 12.43 14.84
N THR A 65 -19.45 12.38 16.06
CA THR A 65 -18.61 11.25 16.50
C THR A 65 -19.35 9.90 16.41
N GLY A 66 -20.64 9.87 16.77
CA GLY A 66 -21.47 8.66 16.63
C GLY A 66 -21.64 8.20 15.18
N PHE A 67 -21.80 9.14 14.26
CA PHE A 67 -21.87 8.87 12.82
C PHE A 67 -20.53 8.32 12.28
N ILE A 68 -19.40 8.93 12.67
CA ILE A 68 -18.06 8.46 12.29
C ILE A 68 -17.84 7.02 12.78
N LEU A 69 -18.20 6.71 14.04
CA LEU A 69 -18.10 5.36 14.59
C LEU A 69 -18.98 4.37 13.83
N ARG A 70 -20.21 4.76 13.48
CA ARG A 70 -21.11 3.93 12.66
C ARG A 70 -20.51 3.63 11.29
N LEU A 71 -19.94 4.63 10.60
CA LEU A 71 -19.27 4.45 9.32
C LEU A 71 -18.11 3.45 9.39
N VAL A 72 -17.22 3.64 10.37
CA VAL A 72 -16.11 2.72 10.60
C VAL A 72 -16.62 1.31 10.92
N GLY A 73 -17.66 1.21 11.75
CA GLY A 73 -18.30 -0.05 12.11
C GLY A 73 -18.86 -0.80 10.89
N LEU A 74 -19.55 -0.10 9.98
CA LEU A 74 -20.07 -0.70 8.73
C LEU A 74 -18.95 -1.19 7.81
N ALA A 75 -17.89 -0.39 7.66
CA ALA A 75 -16.76 -0.76 6.83
C ALA A 75 -15.97 -1.95 7.42
N LEU A 76 -15.82 -2.00 8.75
CA LEU A 76 -15.29 -3.16 9.47
C LEU A 76 -16.20 -4.37 9.36
N LEU A 77 -17.52 -4.20 9.39
CA LEU A 77 -18.46 -5.29 9.20
C LEU A 77 -18.25 -5.97 7.85
N GLY A 78 -18.09 -5.19 6.77
CA GLY A 78 -17.79 -5.73 5.44
C GLY A 78 -16.42 -6.41 5.39
N SER A 79 -15.36 -5.68 5.73
CA SER A 79 -13.98 -6.18 5.61
C SER A 79 -13.66 -7.33 6.57
N ALA A 80 -13.97 -7.21 7.86
CA ALA A 80 -13.65 -8.22 8.86
C ALA A 80 -14.46 -9.52 8.66
N SER A 81 -15.70 -9.43 8.18
CA SER A 81 -16.50 -10.63 7.86
C SER A 81 -15.85 -11.44 6.75
N VAL A 82 -15.46 -10.79 5.65
CA VAL A 82 -14.79 -11.45 4.53
C VAL A 82 -13.42 -11.98 4.92
N GLU A 83 -12.64 -11.23 5.69
CA GLU A 83 -11.34 -11.68 6.17
C GLU A 83 -11.43 -12.88 7.10
N THR A 84 -12.46 -12.91 7.97
CA THR A 84 -12.78 -14.02 8.87
C THR A 84 -13.22 -15.27 8.09
N LEU A 85 -14.15 -15.13 7.14
CA LEU A 85 -14.52 -16.21 6.21
C LEU A 85 -13.31 -16.70 5.43
N GLY A 86 -12.44 -15.78 5.00
CA GLY A 86 -11.18 -16.08 4.36
C GLY A 86 -10.26 -16.98 5.18
N LEU A 87 -10.38 -17.00 6.51
CA LEU A 87 -9.52 -17.84 7.38
C LEU A 87 -9.92 -19.32 7.29
N LEU A 88 -11.18 -19.60 6.91
CA LEU A 88 -11.65 -20.96 6.64
C LEU A 88 -10.92 -21.60 5.45
N PHE A 89 -10.49 -20.78 4.48
CA PHE A 89 -9.74 -21.22 3.30
C PHE A 89 -8.22 -21.29 3.51
N GLY A 90 -7.75 -21.03 4.73
CA GLY A 90 -6.34 -21.12 5.08
C GLY A 90 -5.91 -20.03 6.07
N SER A 91 -5.29 -20.45 7.17
CA SER A 91 -4.67 -19.50 8.09
C SER A 91 -3.33 -18.99 7.54
N PRO A 92 -2.88 -17.78 7.90
CA PRO A 92 -1.56 -17.29 7.50
C PRO A 92 -0.48 -18.26 7.95
N ASP A 93 0.22 -18.85 6.97
CA ASP A 93 1.25 -19.85 7.19
C ASP A 93 2.34 -19.31 8.14
N PRO A 94 2.67 -20.01 9.24
CA PRO A 94 3.82 -19.64 10.07
C PRO A 94 5.13 -19.55 9.27
N GLN A 95 5.23 -20.29 8.16
CA GLN A 95 6.37 -20.26 7.23
C GLN A 95 6.21 -19.27 6.07
N TRP A 96 5.22 -18.38 6.11
CA TRP A 96 4.94 -17.39 5.06
C TRP A 96 6.18 -16.63 4.56
N ARG A 97 7.11 -16.27 5.45
CA ARG A 97 8.36 -15.59 5.06
C ARG A 97 9.25 -16.47 4.17
N ARG A 98 9.31 -17.77 4.44
CA ARG A 98 10.03 -18.74 3.60
C ARG A 98 9.34 -18.89 2.26
N GLY A 99 8.02 -19.12 2.26
CA GLY A 99 7.24 -19.20 1.02
C GLY A 99 7.36 -17.95 0.14
N LEU A 100 7.35 -16.76 0.75
CA LEU A 100 7.61 -15.50 0.03
C LEU A 100 9.01 -15.46 -0.57
N ARG A 101 10.03 -15.85 0.21
CA ARG A 101 11.41 -15.89 -0.26
C ARG A 101 11.54 -16.84 -1.45
N ASP A 102 10.97 -18.04 -1.35
CA ASP A 102 11.05 -19.07 -2.39
C ASP A 102 10.30 -18.65 -3.65
N ALA A 103 9.12 -18.04 -3.51
CA ALA A 103 8.34 -17.53 -4.64
C ALA A 103 9.09 -16.41 -5.38
N ASN A 104 9.76 -15.51 -4.65
CA ASN A 104 10.46 -14.37 -5.25
C ASN A 104 11.88 -14.70 -5.74
N ALA A 105 12.55 -15.70 -5.15
CA ALA A 105 13.89 -16.15 -5.56
C ALA A 105 13.93 -16.75 -6.98
N GLN A 106 12.77 -17.14 -7.53
CA GLN A 106 12.63 -17.66 -8.90
C GLN A 106 12.85 -16.61 -10.00
N TYR A 107 12.98 -15.33 -9.62
CA TYR A 107 13.08 -14.20 -10.54
C TYR A 107 14.48 -13.56 -10.47
N PRO A 108 15.49 -14.10 -11.19
CA PRO A 108 16.88 -13.65 -11.08
C PRO A 108 17.09 -12.17 -11.44
N ARG A 109 16.23 -11.61 -12.32
CA ARG A 109 16.30 -10.20 -12.76
C ARG A 109 15.41 -9.27 -11.96
N LEU A 110 14.77 -9.74 -10.88
CA LEU A 110 13.78 -8.97 -10.11
C LEU A 110 14.33 -7.63 -9.60
N TYR A 111 15.57 -7.61 -9.09
CA TYR A 111 16.18 -6.36 -8.62
C TYR A 111 16.40 -5.34 -9.74
N LEU A 112 16.87 -5.79 -10.91
CA LEU A 112 17.09 -4.90 -12.04
C LEU A 112 15.78 -4.29 -12.52
N VAL A 113 14.73 -5.10 -12.67
CA VAL A 113 13.39 -4.64 -13.05
C VAL A 113 12.84 -3.67 -12.00
N ALA A 114 12.95 -3.99 -10.70
CA ALA A 114 12.51 -3.12 -9.62
C ALA A 114 13.18 -1.74 -9.67
N ARG A 115 14.50 -1.71 -9.92
CA ARG A 115 15.26 -0.47 -10.06
C ARG A 115 14.79 0.36 -11.25
N LEU A 116 14.61 -0.26 -12.42
CA LEU A 116 14.15 0.44 -13.62
C LEU A 116 12.76 1.03 -13.41
N VAL A 117 11.82 0.26 -12.84
CA VAL A 117 10.47 0.74 -12.52
C VAL A 117 10.50 1.91 -11.54
N ALA A 118 11.29 1.81 -10.46
CA ALA A 118 11.41 2.89 -9.48
C ALA A 118 11.99 4.17 -10.11
N LEU A 119 13.04 4.05 -10.92
CA LEU A 119 13.62 5.19 -11.65
C LEU A 119 12.63 5.79 -12.64
N THR A 120 11.96 4.97 -13.46
CA THR A 120 10.94 5.44 -14.40
C THR A 120 9.82 6.15 -13.67
N SER A 121 9.37 5.64 -12.51
CA SER A 121 8.35 6.32 -11.71
C SER A 121 8.81 7.70 -11.23
N ILE A 122 10.03 7.81 -10.70
CA ILE A 122 10.60 9.09 -10.23
C ILE A 122 10.66 10.08 -11.41
N VAL A 123 11.27 9.66 -12.52
CA VAL A 123 11.45 10.52 -13.70
C VAL A 123 10.11 10.92 -14.29
N ALA A 124 9.18 9.99 -14.51
CA ALA A 124 7.88 10.28 -15.08
C ALA A 124 7.06 11.22 -14.20
N ASN A 125 7.06 11.02 -12.88
CA ASN A 125 6.33 11.90 -11.97
C ASN A 125 6.92 13.32 -11.99
N LEU A 126 8.26 13.45 -11.91
CA LEU A 126 8.91 14.77 -11.93
C LEU A 126 8.73 15.48 -13.26
N ALA A 127 8.86 14.75 -14.38
CA ALA A 127 8.61 15.28 -15.71
C ALA A 127 7.14 15.74 -15.86
N GLY A 128 6.19 14.95 -15.37
CA GLY A 128 4.77 15.32 -15.36
C GLY A 128 4.52 16.58 -14.53
N ALA A 129 5.08 16.68 -13.33
CA ALA A 129 4.94 17.88 -12.51
C ALA A 129 5.59 19.11 -13.17
N TYR A 130 6.73 18.93 -13.83
CA TYR A 130 7.42 20.00 -14.57
C TYR A 130 6.57 20.51 -15.74
N THR A 131 5.83 19.64 -16.44
CA THR A 131 4.91 20.06 -17.51
C THR A 131 3.59 20.63 -17.00
N GLY A 132 3.44 20.83 -15.68
CA GLY A 132 2.24 21.39 -15.07
C GLY A 132 1.15 20.37 -14.72
N ARG A 133 1.35 19.07 -15.02
CA ARG A 133 0.39 18.01 -14.69
C ARG A 133 0.21 17.92 -13.18
N GLY A 134 -1.04 18.02 -12.72
CA GLY A 134 -1.38 17.91 -11.30
C GLY A 134 -0.90 19.09 -10.45
N THR A 135 -0.47 20.19 -11.07
CA THR A 135 -0.18 21.43 -10.35
C THR A 135 -1.47 22.12 -9.95
N ILE A 136 -1.41 22.91 -8.87
CA ILE A 136 -2.54 23.75 -8.48
C ILE A 136 -2.94 24.71 -9.60
N VAL A 137 -2.00 25.24 -10.37
CA VAL A 137 -2.29 26.16 -11.48
C VAL A 137 -3.13 25.49 -12.56
N ALA A 138 -2.80 24.24 -12.96
CA ALA A 138 -3.63 23.48 -13.90
C ALA A 138 -5.03 23.15 -13.34
N GLN A 139 -5.17 23.00 -12.02
CA GLN A 139 -6.49 22.86 -11.38
C GLN A 139 -7.29 24.18 -11.42
N LEU A 140 -6.60 25.33 -11.31
CA LEU A 140 -7.20 26.67 -11.34
C LEU A 140 -7.61 27.12 -12.74
N SER A 141 -6.75 26.87 -13.74
CA SER A 141 -6.98 27.30 -15.13
C SER A 141 -7.98 26.42 -15.87
N GLY A 142 -8.32 25.25 -15.32
CA GLY A 142 -9.18 24.26 -15.98
C GLY A 142 -8.55 23.65 -17.25
N THR A 143 -7.33 24.05 -17.58
CA THR A 143 -6.57 23.58 -18.74
C THR A 143 -5.59 22.52 -18.29
N VAL A 144 -5.78 21.29 -18.78
CA VAL A 144 -4.72 20.28 -18.71
C VAL A 144 -3.65 20.73 -19.71
N PRO A 145 -2.38 20.89 -19.30
CA PRO A 145 -1.34 21.26 -20.24
C PRO A 145 -1.26 20.20 -21.35
N ASP A 146 -1.50 20.60 -22.60
CA ASP A 146 -1.40 19.78 -23.81
C ASP A 146 0.07 19.47 -24.14
N SER A 147 0.73 18.79 -23.20
CA SER A 147 2.11 18.33 -23.37
C SER A 147 2.09 16.82 -23.61
N THR A 148 2.67 16.39 -24.73
CA THR A 148 2.89 14.97 -25.03
C THR A 148 3.66 14.28 -23.91
N VAL A 149 4.61 14.99 -23.29
CA VAL A 149 5.37 14.52 -22.13
C VAL A 149 4.45 14.26 -20.92
N GLY A 150 3.50 15.13 -20.63
CA GLY A 150 2.52 14.93 -19.55
C GLY A 150 1.57 13.76 -19.82
N ALA A 151 1.21 13.53 -21.08
CA ALA A 151 0.41 12.38 -21.49
C ALA A 151 1.18 11.06 -21.34
N VAL A 152 2.44 11.02 -21.77
CA VAL A 152 3.30 9.83 -21.61
C VAL A 152 3.60 9.56 -20.13
N ALA A 153 3.93 10.60 -19.35
CA ALA A 153 4.17 10.49 -17.92
C ALA A 153 2.97 9.90 -17.16
N SER A 154 1.75 10.19 -17.64
CA SER A 154 0.51 9.65 -17.05
C SER A 154 0.41 8.13 -17.11
N LEU A 155 1.01 7.50 -18.12
CA LEU A 155 1.01 6.04 -18.26
C LEU A 155 1.79 5.34 -17.15
N PHE A 156 2.69 6.09 -16.49
CA PHE A 156 3.51 5.62 -15.38
C PHE A 156 2.98 6.12 -14.03
N SER A 157 1.78 6.72 -14.00
CA SER A 157 1.07 6.96 -12.75
C SER A 157 0.85 5.61 -12.05
N GLY A 158 1.11 5.55 -10.75
CA GLY A 158 1.06 4.31 -9.98
C GLY A 158 2.34 3.46 -9.98
N TRP A 159 3.33 3.75 -10.84
CA TRP A 159 4.60 3.00 -10.82
C TRP A 159 5.40 3.17 -9.53
N GLY A 160 5.07 4.16 -8.70
CA GLY A 160 5.64 4.29 -7.36
C GLY A 160 5.25 3.12 -6.45
N ALA A 161 3.98 2.70 -6.50
CA ALA A 161 3.49 1.53 -5.78
C ALA A 161 4.05 0.23 -6.38
N LEU A 162 4.16 0.15 -7.71
CA LEU A 162 4.79 -0.98 -8.40
C LEU A 162 6.27 -1.12 -8.03
N GLY A 163 7.02 -0.03 -8.07
CA GLY A 163 8.43 0.04 -7.71
C GLY A 163 8.64 -0.37 -6.26
N PHE A 164 7.82 0.16 -5.33
CA PHE A 164 7.81 -0.26 -3.93
C PHE A 164 7.62 -1.78 -3.80
N ALA A 165 6.58 -2.33 -4.44
CA ALA A 165 6.27 -3.75 -4.37
C ALA A 165 7.44 -4.61 -4.87
N LEU A 166 8.01 -4.28 -6.04
CA LEU A 166 9.10 -5.04 -6.62
C LEU A 166 10.41 -4.92 -5.82
N LEU A 167 10.68 -3.77 -5.20
CA LEU A 167 11.81 -3.60 -4.28
C LEU A 167 11.64 -4.46 -3.01
N VAL A 168 10.44 -4.51 -2.45
CA VAL A 168 10.11 -5.39 -1.31
C VAL A 168 10.22 -6.85 -1.71
N ALA A 169 9.66 -7.25 -2.85
CA ALA A 169 9.78 -8.59 -3.41
C ALA A 169 11.25 -8.99 -3.62
N SER A 170 12.05 -8.08 -4.17
CA SER A 170 13.50 -8.25 -4.38
C SER A 170 14.25 -8.44 -3.06
N HIS A 171 13.91 -7.67 -2.03
CA HIS A 171 14.50 -7.81 -0.70
C HIS A 171 14.14 -9.15 -0.06
N VAL A 172 12.86 -9.52 -0.10
CA VAL A 172 12.38 -10.77 0.50
C VAL A 172 12.92 -11.99 -0.25
N GLY A 173 13.09 -11.90 -1.58
CA GLY A 173 13.75 -12.93 -2.39
C GLY A 173 15.26 -13.02 -2.18
N GLY A 174 15.88 -12.12 -1.41
CA GLY A 174 17.31 -12.11 -1.12
C GLY A 174 18.19 -11.47 -2.21
N HIS A 175 17.58 -10.81 -3.20
CA HIS A 175 18.30 -10.12 -4.27
C HIS A 175 18.71 -8.68 -3.89
N LEU A 176 18.10 -8.11 -2.83
CA LEU A 176 18.34 -6.74 -2.39
C LEU A 176 18.69 -6.68 -0.90
N ALA A 177 19.85 -6.07 -0.60
CA ALA A 177 20.24 -5.78 0.78
C ALA A 177 19.30 -4.76 1.42
N ARG A 178 19.13 -4.86 2.74
CA ARG A 178 18.19 -4.02 3.50
C ARG A 178 18.53 -2.52 3.44
N SER A 179 19.82 -2.16 3.46
CA SER A 179 20.28 -0.78 3.33
C SER A 179 19.86 -0.16 2.00
N ARG A 180 20.05 -0.88 0.90
CA ARG A 180 19.65 -0.46 -0.44
C ARG A 180 18.13 -0.36 -0.58
N LEU A 181 17.36 -1.27 0.04
CA LEU A 181 15.91 -1.14 0.11
C LEU A 181 15.52 0.21 0.73
N TYR A 182 16.04 0.53 1.92
CA TYR A 182 15.74 1.82 2.55
C TYR A 182 16.22 3.01 1.73
N GLY A 183 17.36 2.91 1.04
CA GLY A 183 17.82 3.94 0.11
C GLY A 183 16.83 4.21 -1.03
N TRP A 184 16.29 3.15 -1.66
CA TRP A 184 15.26 3.31 -2.69
C TRP A 184 13.93 3.83 -2.15
N LEU A 185 13.52 3.39 -0.96
CA LEU A 185 12.32 3.91 -0.30
C LEU A 185 12.46 5.40 0.05
N ALA A 186 13.65 5.81 0.52
CA ALA A 186 13.98 7.21 0.74
C ALA A 186 13.95 8.00 -0.58
N ALA A 187 14.51 7.46 -1.67
CA ALA A 187 14.46 8.11 -2.98
C ALA A 187 13.04 8.29 -3.51
N LEU A 188 12.18 7.26 -3.41
CA LEU A 188 10.76 7.37 -3.80
C LEU A 188 10.01 8.39 -2.94
N THR A 189 10.26 8.40 -1.63
CA THR A 189 9.64 9.35 -0.70
C THR A 189 10.12 10.78 -0.96
N ALA A 190 11.41 10.97 -1.20
CA ALA A 190 12.00 12.26 -1.55
C ALA A 190 11.44 12.80 -2.87
N ALA A 191 11.25 11.93 -3.87
CA ALA A 191 10.57 12.31 -5.11
C ALA A 191 9.13 12.78 -4.83
N GLN A 192 8.37 12.10 -3.98
CA GLN A 192 7.03 12.54 -3.58
C GLN A 192 7.03 13.87 -2.80
N ALA A 193 8.04 14.10 -1.95
CA ALA A 193 8.21 15.36 -1.25
C ALA A 193 8.53 16.51 -2.22
N LEU A 194 9.40 16.27 -3.21
CA LEU A 194 9.69 17.22 -4.27
C LEU A 194 8.46 17.51 -5.12
N LEU A 195 7.67 16.49 -5.49
CA LEU A 195 6.40 16.66 -6.19
C LEU A 195 5.43 17.52 -5.39
N ALA A 196 5.31 17.27 -4.08
CA ALA A 196 4.45 18.07 -3.21
C ALA A 196 4.87 19.54 -3.18
N ALA A 197 6.18 19.82 -3.16
CA ALA A 197 6.71 21.17 -3.27
C ALA A 197 6.46 21.79 -4.66
N MET A 198 6.70 21.04 -5.74
CA MET A 198 6.50 21.50 -7.12
C MET A 198 5.02 21.78 -7.42
N THR A 199 4.09 20.99 -6.88
CA THR A 199 2.64 21.10 -7.15
C THR A 199 1.90 21.95 -6.12
N ALA A 200 2.50 22.19 -4.95
CA ALA A 200 1.86 22.76 -3.76
C ALA A 200 0.66 21.95 -3.23
N ILE A 201 0.72 20.63 -3.42
CA ILE A 201 -0.29 19.65 -2.99
C ILE A 201 0.39 18.56 -2.15
N SER A 202 0.10 18.52 -0.85
CA SER A 202 0.74 17.59 0.08
C SER A 202 0.01 16.24 0.22
N ALA A 203 -1.26 16.14 -0.20
CA ALA A 203 -2.06 14.94 -0.02
C ALA A 203 -1.45 13.67 -0.67
N PRO A 204 -0.89 13.72 -1.90
CA PRO A 204 -0.22 12.56 -2.51
C PRO A 204 0.97 12.04 -1.70
N LEU A 205 1.75 12.94 -1.06
CA LEU A 205 2.87 12.55 -0.20
C LEU A 205 2.38 11.78 1.03
N PHE A 206 1.36 12.28 1.73
CA PHE A 206 0.80 11.57 2.89
C PHE A 206 0.17 10.23 2.49
N GLY A 207 -0.55 10.21 1.37
CA GLY A 207 -1.10 9.00 0.79
C GLY A 207 -0.01 7.96 0.54
N PHE A 208 1.08 8.38 -0.12
CA PHE A 208 2.22 7.51 -0.40
C PHE A 208 2.92 7.01 0.86
N VAL A 209 3.19 7.88 1.85
CA VAL A 209 3.82 7.49 3.12
C VAL A 209 2.95 6.49 3.89
N PHE A 210 1.64 6.74 3.95
CA PHE A 210 0.69 5.82 4.57
C PHE A 210 0.66 4.47 3.83
N PHE A 211 0.58 4.49 2.50
CA PHE A 211 0.65 3.28 1.67
C PHE A 211 1.93 2.48 1.95
N VAL A 212 3.10 3.13 1.93
CA VAL A 212 4.39 2.51 2.22
C VAL A 212 4.37 1.88 3.61
N ALA A 213 3.90 2.63 4.62
CA ALA A 213 3.78 2.15 5.99
C ALA A 213 2.87 0.91 6.10
N ALA A 214 1.67 0.95 5.52
CA ALA A 214 0.70 -0.13 5.55
C ALA A 214 1.21 -1.37 4.81
N ALA A 215 1.63 -1.22 3.55
CA ALA A 215 2.15 -2.33 2.75
C ALA A 215 3.43 -2.91 3.37
N GLY A 216 4.33 -2.06 3.87
CA GLY A 216 5.54 -2.47 4.57
C GLY A 216 5.27 -3.18 5.89
N ALA A 217 4.21 -2.83 6.61
CA ALA A 217 3.76 -3.54 7.81
C ALA A 217 3.20 -4.93 7.47
N VAL A 218 2.33 -5.03 6.46
CA VAL A 218 1.76 -6.29 5.97
C VAL A 218 2.86 -7.24 5.50
N CYS A 219 3.83 -6.72 4.75
CA CYS A 219 5.00 -7.47 4.28
C CYS A 219 6.01 -7.79 5.41
N GLY A 220 5.89 -7.14 6.57
CA GLY A 220 6.78 -7.32 7.72
C GLY A 220 8.19 -6.74 7.55
N ILE A 221 8.30 -5.68 6.74
CA ILE A 221 9.51 -4.90 6.45
C ILE A 221 9.76 -3.86 7.56
N PHE A 222 8.70 -3.16 7.98
CA PHE A 222 8.78 -2.17 9.04
C PHE A 222 8.38 -2.77 10.39
N ARG A 223 9.02 -2.28 11.45
CA ARG A 223 8.59 -2.56 12.82
C ARG A 223 7.55 -1.54 13.20
N LEU A 224 6.49 -1.96 13.89
CA LEU A 224 5.42 -1.06 14.34
C LEU A 224 5.95 0.15 15.10
N ARG A 225 6.97 -0.04 15.96
CA ARG A 225 7.64 1.06 16.68
C ARG A 225 8.21 2.15 15.76
N TYR A 226 8.69 1.79 14.57
CA TYR A 226 9.22 2.76 13.61
C TYR A 226 8.09 3.51 12.90
N LEU A 227 6.95 2.86 12.70
CA LEU A 227 5.76 3.52 12.16
C LEU A 227 5.21 4.54 13.16
N VAL A 228 5.16 4.19 14.44
CA VAL A 228 4.76 5.13 15.52
C VAL A 228 5.68 6.34 15.56
N VAL A 229 7.00 6.13 15.54
CA VAL A 229 7.97 7.23 15.48
C VAL A 229 7.78 8.08 14.22
N GLY A 230 7.55 7.44 13.07
CA GLY A 230 7.27 8.16 11.81
C GLY A 230 6.03 9.04 11.88
N VAL A 231 4.93 8.53 12.46
CA VAL A 231 3.70 9.30 12.68
C VAL A 231 3.97 10.51 13.58
N LEU A 232 4.69 10.32 14.69
CA LEU A 232 5.05 11.43 15.58
C LEU A 232 5.90 12.49 14.87
N VAL A 233 6.89 12.08 14.08
CA VAL A 233 7.72 13.00 13.29
C VAL A 233 6.88 13.78 12.28
N VAL A 234 5.95 13.12 11.58
CA VAL A 234 5.03 13.78 10.65
C VAL A 234 4.17 14.82 11.37
N PHE A 235 3.62 14.49 12.53
CA PHE A 235 2.84 15.44 13.33
C PHE A 235 3.66 16.66 13.78
N LEU A 236 4.92 16.45 14.18
CA LEU A 236 5.81 17.54 14.58
C LEU A 236 6.19 18.44 13.40
N LEU A 237 6.41 17.86 12.21
CA LEU A 237 6.78 18.61 11.01
C LEU A 237 5.58 19.26 10.29
N TRP A 238 4.36 18.85 10.63
CA TRP A 238 3.16 19.27 9.91
C TRP A 238 2.95 20.79 9.87
N PRO A 239 3.07 21.55 10.98
CA PRO A 239 2.91 23.01 10.94
C PRO A 239 3.87 23.67 9.95
N THR A 240 5.17 23.34 10.03
CA THR A 240 6.19 23.88 9.14
C THR A 240 5.93 23.51 7.68
N MET A 241 5.51 22.27 7.40
CA MET A 241 5.13 21.85 6.05
C MET A 241 3.91 22.60 5.52
N PHE A 242 2.95 22.90 6.39
CA PHE A 242 1.74 23.64 6.05
C PHE A 242 2.06 25.11 5.70
N ASP A 243 2.88 25.77 6.51
CA ASP A 243 3.30 27.16 6.28
C ASP A 243 4.11 27.26 4.98
N TYR A 244 5.07 26.36 4.76
CA TYR A 244 5.84 26.30 3.52
C TYR A 244 4.97 26.03 2.28
N ARG A 245 3.96 25.17 2.38
CA ARG A 245 3.00 24.96 1.29
C ARG A 245 2.21 26.24 1.00
N ASN A 246 1.78 26.96 2.03
CA ASN A 246 1.00 28.19 1.86
C ASN A 246 1.85 29.31 1.26
N SER A 247 3.11 29.46 1.66
CA SER A 247 4.01 30.45 1.06
C SER A 247 4.22 30.19 -0.45
N ILE A 248 4.32 28.93 -0.88
CA ILE A 248 4.37 28.57 -2.31
C ILE A 248 3.07 28.93 -3.02
N ARG A 249 1.91 28.74 -2.38
CA ARG A 249 0.60 29.05 -2.96
C ARG A 249 0.41 30.55 -3.14
N GLU A 250 0.75 31.33 -2.12
CA GLU A 250 0.72 32.79 -2.17
C GLU A 250 1.66 33.32 -3.25
N ALA A 251 2.89 32.82 -3.32
CA ALA A 251 3.86 33.18 -4.36
C ALA A 251 3.38 32.85 -5.79
N ARG A 252 2.40 31.96 -5.94
CA ARG A 252 1.78 31.56 -7.21
C ARG A 252 0.41 32.21 -7.45
N GLY A 253 0.05 33.22 -6.67
CA GLY A 253 -1.21 33.95 -6.81
C GLY A 253 -2.45 33.17 -6.38
N VAL A 254 -2.27 32.07 -5.63
CA VAL A 254 -3.40 31.30 -5.09
C VAL A 254 -3.80 31.89 -3.76
N ALA A 255 -5.05 32.35 -3.65
CA ALA A 255 -5.58 32.88 -2.41
C ALA A 255 -5.48 31.83 -1.29
N VAL A 256 -4.73 32.15 -0.24
CA VAL A 256 -4.66 31.37 0.99
C VAL A 256 -5.53 32.06 2.03
N THR A 257 -6.47 31.31 2.62
CA THR A 257 -7.32 31.83 3.69
C THR A 257 -6.48 32.04 4.94
N SER A 258 -6.23 33.30 5.31
CA SER A 258 -5.41 33.72 6.46
C SER A 258 -5.89 33.17 7.82
N GLY A 259 -7.14 32.71 7.91
CA GLY A 259 -7.72 32.09 9.11
C GLY A 259 -7.58 30.56 9.22
N SER A 260 -7.03 29.86 8.22
CA SER A 260 -6.90 28.38 8.27
C SER A 260 -5.58 27.99 8.93
N THR A 261 -5.61 27.45 10.14
CA THR A 261 -4.40 26.95 10.81
C THR A 261 -3.99 25.55 10.31
N ALA A 262 -2.75 25.14 10.58
CA ALA A 262 -2.31 23.76 10.34
C ALA A 262 -3.15 22.74 11.11
N ALA A 263 -3.58 23.09 12.32
CA ALA A 263 -4.45 22.25 13.15
C ALA A 263 -5.85 22.08 12.53
N ASP A 264 -6.42 23.13 11.94
CA ASP A 264 -7.71 23.05 11.24
C ASP A 264 -7.67 22.08 10.06
N ARG A 265 -6.51 21.95 9.39
CA ARG A 265 -6.36 21.00 8.29
C ARG A 265 -6.19 19.56 8.74
N LEU A 266 -5.86 19.32 10.01
CA LEU A 266 -5.88 17.99 10.64
C LEU A 266 -7.27 17.62 11.21
N ARG A 267 -8.27 18.50 11.08
CA ARG A 267 -9.67 18.20 11.42
C ARG A 267 -10.32 17.26 10.41
N LEU A 268 -9.73 16.08 10.21
CA LEU A 268 -10.22 15.00 9.37
C LEU A 268 -11.59 14.48 9.86
N ASP A 269 -11.86 14.64 11.15
CA ASP A 269 -13.16 14.41 11.77
C ASP A 269 -14.26 15.30 11.16
N ARG A 270 -13.97 16.57 10.87
CA ARG A 270 -14.93 17.48 10.22
C ARG A 270 -15.17 17.06 8.77
N GLN A 271 -14.14 16.59 8.07
CA GLN A 271 -14.28 16.13 6.69
C GLN A 271 -15.19 14.90 6.57
N ILE A 272 -15.10 13.93 7.48
CA ILE A 272 -16.01 12.79 7.47
C ILE A 272 -17.39 13.17 8.03
N GLY A 273 -17.42 13.91 9.13
CA GLY A 273 -18.67 14.29 9.80
C GLY A 273 -19.58 15.16 8.94
N ALA A 274 -19.02 15.97 8.03
CA ALA A 274 -19.80 16.79 7.10
C ALA A 274 -20.78 15.99 6.23
N VAL A 275 -20.44 14.72 5.92
CA VAL A 275 -21.29 13.85 5.09
C VAL A 275 -22.63 13.52 5.78
N ALA A 276 -22.68 13.56 7.11
CA ALA A 276 -23.87 13.19 7.88
C ALA A 276 -25.09 14.08 7.60
N GLY A 277 -24.87 15.29 7.08
CA GLY A 277 -25.93 16.27 6.80
C GLY A 277 -26.58 16.13 5.42
N TYR A 278 -26.19 15.16 4.62
CA TYR A 278 -26.70 14.97 3.26
C TYR A 278 -27.57 13.73 3.14
N ASP A 279 -28.62 13.84 2.33
CA ASP A 279 -29.44 12.70 1.92
C ASP A 279 -28.65 11.87 0.90
N VAL A 280 -28.48 10.58 1.20
CA VAL A 280 -27.68 9.65 0.38
C VAL A 280 -28.54 8.50 -0.15
N PRO A 281 -28.23 7.92 -1.33
CA PRO A 281 -27.10 8.25 -2.22
C PRO A 281 -27.31 9.54 -3.02
N VAL A 282 -26.23 10.28 -3.26
CA VAL A 282 -26.21 11.46 -4.14
C VAL A 282 -25.71 11.06 -5.52
N ASP A 283 -26.38 11.53 -6.56
CA ASP A 283 -25.95 11.39 -7.95
C ASP A 283 -25.40 12.72 -8.47
N LEU A 284 -24.13 12.70 -8.89
CA LEU A 284 -23.40 13.81 -9.49
C LEU A 284 -22.92 13.46 -10.91
N ASP A 285 -23.67 12.61 -11.61
CA ASP A 285 -23.28 12.03 -12.90
C ASP A 285 -21.96 11.24 -12.79
N GLN A 286 -21.78 10.51 -11.69
CA GLN A 286 -20.63 9.64 -11.52
C GLN A 286 -20.61 8.56 -12.62
N PRO A 287 -19.42 8.15 -13.11
CA PRO A 287 -19.31 7.13 -14.14
C PRO A 287 -19.97 5.82 -13.71
N GLY A 288 -20.69 5.17 -14.62
CA GLY A 288 -21.25 3.85 -14.37
C GLY A 288 -20.17 2.76 -14.32
N PHE A 289 -20.53 1.53 -13.94
CA PHE A 289 -19.59 0.42 -13.87
C PHE A 289 -18.89 0.11 -15.21
N SER A 290 -19.61 0.24 -16.33
CA SER A 290 -19.02 0.11 -17.68
C SER A 290 -17.96 1.18 -17.95
N ASP A 291 -18.21 2.40 -17.49
CA ASP A 291 -17.28 3.52 -17.64
C ASP A 291 -16.04 3.33 -16.77
N HIS A 292 -16.17 2.71 -15.60
CA HIS A 292 -15.02 2.36 -14.78
C HIS A 292 -14.02 1.47 -15.54
N LEU A 293 -14.54 0.48 -16.27
CA LEU A 293 -13.72 -0.42 -17.09
C LEU A 293 -13.13 0.33 -18.29
N ARG A 294 -13.93 1.09 -19.04
CA ARG A 294 -13.45 1.89 -20.19
C ARG A 294 -12.34 2.84 -19.75
N TYR A 295 -12.60 3.64 -18.72
CA TYR A 295 -11.70 4.66 -18.21
C TYR A 295 -10.46 4.06 -17.54
N GLY A 296 -10.60 2.86 -16.99
CA GLY A 296 -9.52 2.09 -16.37
C GLY A 296 -8.57 1.48 -17.40
N VAL A 297 -9.11 0.92 -18.49
CA VAL A 297 -8.32 0.15 -19.46
C VAL A 297 -7.75 1.05 -20.55
N VAL A 298 -8.52 2.02 -21.05
CA VAL A 298 -8.11 2.86 -22.17
C VAL A 298 -7.44 4.13 -21.62
N PRO A 299 -6.15 4.36 -21.91
CA PRO A 299 -5.49 5.61 -21.57
C PRO A 299 -6.23 6.79 -22.19
N ARG A 300 -6.33 7.92 -21.47
CA ARG A 300 -7.04 9.12 -21.95
C ARG A 300 -6.57 9.60 -23.32
N ALA A 301 -5.28 9.44 -23.64
CA ALA A 301 -4.74 9.81 -24.95
C ALA A 301 -5.33 9.00 -26.12
N LEU A 302 -5.91 7.83 -25.83
CA LEU A 302 -6.55 6.93 -26.80
C LEU A 302 -8.08 6.92 -26.66
N ASP A 303 -8.64 7.76 -25.77
CA ASP A 303 -10.09 7.89 -25.52
C ASP A 303 -10.49 9.37 -25.51
N PRO A 304 -10.61 10.01 -26.70
CA PRO A 304 -10.86 11.45 -26.81
C PRO A 304 -12.25 11.85 -26.28
N ASP A 305 -13.23 10.95 -26.34
CA ASP A 305 -14.61 11.21 -25.88
C ASP A 305 -14.74 11.11 -24.34
N ARG A 306 -13.65 10.78 -23.63
CA ARG A 306 -13.68 10.62 -22.17
C ARG A 306 -13.80 11.97 -21.45
N PRO A 307 -14.88 12.20 -20.66
CA PRO A 307 -14.99 13.40 -19.86
C PRO A 307 -13.85 13.51 -18.82
N PRO A 308 -13.46 14.73 -18.41
CA PRO A 308 -12.57 14.90 -17.27
C PRO A 308 -13.25 14.37 -16.01
N ILE A 309 -12.63 13.38 -15.37
CA ILE A 309 -13.12 12.83 -14.11
C ILE A 309 -12.41 13.56 -12.98
N SER A 310 -13.16 14.25 -12.14
CA SER A 310 -12.66 14.83 -10.90
C SER A 310 -13.77 14.83 -9.87
N THR A 311 -14.06 13.67 -9.31
CA THR A 311 -15.15 13.52 -8.34
C THR A 311 -14.94 14.42 -7.12
N GLY A 312 -13.68 14.65 -6.72
CA GLY A 312 -13.37 15.61 -5.65
C GLY A 312 -13.75 17.06 -5.99
N GLN A 313 -13.63 17.49 -7.26
CA GLN A 313 -14.10 18.81 -7.69
C GLN A 313 -15.63 18.85 -7.81
N GLN A 314 -16.26 17.76 -8.27
CA GLN A 314 -17.72 17.65 -8.35
C GLN A 314 -18.34 17.77 -6.95
N ILE A 315 -17.84 17.01 -5.97
CA ILE A 315 -18.23 17.14 -4.56
C ILE A 315 -18.00 18.57 -4.09
N ASN A 316 -16.81 19.14 -4.29
CA ASN A 316 -16.53 20.50 -3.84
C ASN A 316 -17.53 21.53 -4.39
N ARG A 317 -17.89 21.44 -5.68
CA ARG A 317 -18.89 22.33 -6.31
C ARG A 317 -20.29 22.10 -5.73
N TYR A 318 -20.68 20.84 -5.53
CA TYR A 318 -21.95 20.49 -4.90
C TYR A 318 -22.07 21.08 -3.49
N LEU A 319 -20.97 21.11 -2.73
CA LEU A 319 -20.89 21.73 -1.41
C LEU A 319 -20.82 23.27 -1.44
N GLY A 320 -20.97 23.91 -2.59
CA GLY A 320 -20.88 25.37 -2.77
C GLY A 320 -19.45 25.92 -2.81
N GLY A 321 -18.45 25.05 -2.95
CA GLY A 321 -17.05 25.42 -3.10
C GLY A 321 -16.69 25.88 -4.52
N THR A 322 -15.56 26.57 -4.65
CA THR A 322 -15.07 27.09 -5.94
C THR A 322 -14.39 26.01 -6.78
N THR A 323 -14.33 26.18 -8.11
CA THR A 323 -13.58 25.28 -9.03
C THR A 323 -12.09 25.15 -8.69
N THR A 324 -11.58 26.08 -7.88
CA THR A 324 -10.19 26.25 -7.49
C THR A 324 -9.79 25.45 -6.24
N SER A 325 -10.75 24.82 -5.57
CA SER A 325 -10.53 23.94 -4.41
C SER A 325 -11.00 22.53 -4.74
N ALA A 326 -10.24 21.53 -4.28
CA ALA A 326 -10.64 20.12 -4.32
C ALA A 326 -10.87 19.64 -2.89
N PHE A 327 -11.77 20.30 -2.16
CA PHE A 327 -12.24 19.77 -0.89
C PHE A 327 -13.17 18.59 -1.17
N THR A 328 -12.83 17.44 -0.63
CA THR A 328 -13.61 16.21 -0.74
C THR A 328 -13.62 15.52 0.61
N PHE A 329 -14.55 14.57 0.77
CA PHE A 329 -14.59 13.75 1.97
C PHE A 329 -13.43 12.74 1.97
N LEU A 330 -13.16 12.12 3.12
CA LEU A 330 -12.26 10.95 3.15
C LEU A 330 -12.92 9.76 2.44
N ALA A 331 -12.15 8.72 2.10
CA ALA A 331 -12.63 7.59 1.31
C ALA A 331 -13.95 7.00 1.81
N LEU A 332 -14.07 6.81 3.13
CA LEU A 332 -15.32 6.33 3.75
C LEU A 332 -16.51 7.28 3.55
N GLY A 333 -16.26 8.59 3.65
CA GLY A 333 -17.26 9.61 3.43
C GLY A 333 -17.71 9.67 1.96
N ASN A 334 -16.76 9.55 1.01
CA ASN A 334 -17.08 9.52 -0.42
C ASN A 334 -17.95 8.32 -0.78
N ILE A 335 -17.62 7.12 -0.29
CA ILE A 335 -18.40 5.91 -0.56
C ILE A 335 -19.80 6.04 0.05
N TRP A 336 -19.92 6.53 1.29
CA TRP A 336 -21.22 6.78 1.90
C TRP A 336 -22.05 7.79 1.11
N PHE A 337 -21.42 8.88 0.65
CA PHE A 337 -22.09 9.93 -0.09
C PHE A 337 -22.71 9.42 -1.40
N PHE A 338 -21.99 8.59 -2.16
CA PHE A 338 -22.47 8.06 -3.44
C PHE A 338 -23.30 6.79 -3.35
N GLU A 339 -23.04 5.91 -2.37
CA GLU A 339 -23.58 4.54 -2.35
C GLU A 339 -24.34 4.21 -1.05
N GLY A 340 -24.35 5.13 -0.09
CA GLY A 340 -25.02 4.96 1.20
C GLY A 340 -24.41 3.87 2.10
N PRO A 341 -25.15 3.42 3.13
CA PRO A 341 -24.65 2.45 4.12
C PRO A 341 -24.30 1.10 3.50
N VAL A 342 -25.11 0.62 2.55
CA VAL A 342 -24.90 -0.68 1.90
C VAL A 342 -23.64 -0.63 1.05
N GLY A 343 -23.43 0.46 0.30
CA GLY A 343 -22.23 0.67 -0.48
C GLY A 343 -20.95 0.58 0.32
N VAL A 344 -20.91 1.19 1.51
CA VAL A 344 -19.76 1.10 2.43
C VAL A 344 -19.43 -0.35 2.79
N VAL A 345 -20.44 -1.15 3.17
CA VAL A 345 -20.25 -2.56 3.53
C VAL A 345 -19.75 -3.35 2.33
N VAL A 346 -20.42 -3.23 1.18
CA VAL A 346 -20.11 -3.99 -0.04
C VAL A 346 -18.73 -3.63 -0.57
N PHE A 347 -18.38 -2.35 -0.64
CA PHE A 347 -17.08 -1.89 -1.14
C PHE A 347 -15.92 -2.52 -0.36
N TYR A 348 -15.95 -2.42 0.98
CA TYR A 348 -14.88 -2.97 1.82
C TYR A 348 -14.90 -4.50 1.87
N ALA A 349 -16.06 -5.14 1.72
CA ALA A 349 -16.15 -6.60 1.57
C ALA A 349 -15.49 -7.08 0.26
N VAL A 350 -15.75 -6.41 -0.87
CA VAL A 350 -15.16 -6.74 -2.17
C VAL A 350 -13.63 -6.60 -2.14
N TRP A 351 -13.11 -5.46 -1.67
CA TRP A 351 -11.66 -5.26 -1.61
C TRP A 351 -10.98 -6.16 -0.57
N ALA A 352 -11.65 -6.50 0.54
CA ALA A 352 -11.19 -7.54 1.44
C ALA A 352 -11.10 -8.90 0.76
N ALA A 353 -12.09 -9.28 -0.06
CA ALA A 353 -12.06 -10.53 -0.81
C ALA A 353 -10.87 -10.57 -1.78
N VAL A 354 -10.63 -9.47 -2.50
CA VAL A 354 -9.47 -9.32 -3.39
C VAL A 354 -8.16 -9.46 -2.62
N VAL A 355 -7.99 -8.78 -1.49
CA VAL A 355 -6.77 -8.87 -0.68
C VAL A 355 -6.58 -10.28 -0.10
N VAL A 356 -7.64 -10.91 0.40
CA VAL A 356 -7.63 -12.30 0.89
C VAL A 356 -7.20 -13.24 -0.23
N LEU A 357 -7.75 -13.10 -1.43
CA LEU A 357 -7.36 -13.88 -2.60
C LEU A 357 -5.88 -13.65 -2.94
N LEU A 358 -5.45 -12.40 -3.04
CA LEU A 358 -4.07 -12.04 -3.38
C LEU A 358 -3.06 -12.54 -2.36
N LEU A 359 -3.42 -12.66 -1.09
CA LEU A 359 -2.54 -13.18 -0.05
C LEU A 359 -2.63 -14.71 0.07
N ARG A 360 -3.81 -15.30 0.04
CA ARG A 360 -3.99 -16.70 0.46
C ARG A 360 -4.07 -17.70 -0.70
N TRP A 361 -4.38 -17.24 -1.92
CA TRP A 361 -4.58 -18.15 -3.05
C TRP A 361 -3.29 -18.87 -3.46
N ARG A 362 -3.30 -20.21 -3.43
CA ARG A 362 -2.21 -21.08 -3.92
C ARG A 362 -0.83 -20.74 -3.31
N GLY A 363 -0.80 -20.37 -2.03
CA GLY A 363 0.44 -20.12 -1.27
C GLY A 363 0.92 -18.67 -1.29
N ALA A 364 2.19 -18.46 -0.94
CA ALA A 364 2.78 -17.13 -0.76
C ALA A 364 2.85 -16.32 -2.08
N PRO A 365 2.65 -14.99 -2.04
CA PRO A 365 2.57 -14.17 -3.23
C PRO A 365 3.95 -13.95 -3.85
N GLY A 366 4.05 -14.25 -5.15
CA GLY A 366 5.16 -13.81 -5.98
C GLY A 366 5.10 -12.30 -6.28
N PRO A 367 6.01 -11.79 -7.13
CA PRO A 367 6.18 -10.36 -7.33
C PRO A 367 4.92 -9.70 -7.91
N ALA A 368 4.25 -10.33 -8.88
CA ALA A 368 3.03 -9.79 -9.48
C ALA A 368 1.87 -9.67 -8.47
N ARG A 369 1.63 -10.71 -7.65
CA ARG A 369 0.60 -10.68 -6.61
C ARG A 369 0.89 -9.62 -5.55
N LEU A 370 2.16 -9.43 -5.19
CA LEU A 370 2.58 -8.39 -4.27
C LEU A 370 2.35 -6.98 -4.86
N SER A 371 2.60 -6.80 -6.15
CA SER A 371 2.31 -5.55 -6.85
C SER A 371 0.83 -5.24 -6.91
N LEU A 372 -0.01 -6.22 -7.25
CA LEU A 372 -1.47 -6.07 -7.22
C LEU A 372 -1.97 -5.69 -5.82
N LEU A 373 -1.45 -6.35 -4.77
CA LEU A 373 -1.76 -5.99 -3.39
C LEU A 373 -1.39 -4.53 -3.08
N CYS A 374 -0.23 -4.08 -3.56
CA CYS A 374 0.21 -2.70 -3.36
C CYS A 374 -0.67 -1.70 -4.10
N PHE A 375 -1.16 -2.00 -5.30
CA PHE A 375 -2.14 -1.15 -5.99
C PHE A 375 -3.45 -1.07 -5.22
N VAL A 376 -3.97 -2.18 -4.71
CA VAL A 376 -5.18 -2.16 -3.87
C VAL A 376 -5.00 -1.27 -2.63
N LEU A 377 -3.83 -1.32 -1.98
CA LEU A 377 -3.53 -0.49 -0.81
C LEU A 377 -3.24 0.99 -1.15
N ALA A 378 -2.68 1.27 -2.33
CA ALA A 378 -2.34 2.62 -2.75
C ALA A 378 -3.55 3.37 -3.34
N ASP A 379 -4.52 2.65 -3.91
CA ASP A 379 -5.67 3.22 -4.58
C ASP A 379 -6.97 3.01 -3.76
N PRO A 380 -7.80 1.96 -3.97
CA PRO A 380 -9.14 1.90 -3.39
C PRO A 380 -9.16 1.78 -1.85
N LEU A 381 -8.13 1.22 -1.23
CA LEU A 381 -8.04 1.11 0.23
C LEU A 381 -7.27 2.26 0.89
N LEU A 382 -6.76 3.22 0.12
CA LEU A 382 -6.13 4.39 0.70
C LEU A 382 -7.21 5.26 1.36
N TRP A 383 -7.03 5.61 2.63
CA TRP A 383 -8.06 6.36 3.38
C TRP A 383 -8.33 7.78 2.86
N SER A 384 -7.40 8.34 2.09
CA SER A 384 -7.53 9.62 1.37
C SER A 384 -7.95 9.44 -0.10
N ALA A 385 -8.36 8.24 -0.51
CA ALA A 385 -8.81 7.98 -1.87
C ALA A 385 -10.15 8.67 -2.16
N THR A 386 -10.28 9.13 -3.40
CA THR A 386 -11.56 9.63 -3.94
C THR A 386 -12.26 8.47 -4.64
N TYR A 387 -13.40 8.03 -4.14
CA TYR A 387 -14.28 7.09 -4.83
C TYR A 387 -15.19 7.88 -5.80
N PRO A 388 -15.41 7.42 -7.05
CA PRO A 388 -14.89 6.20 -7.68
C PRO A 388 -13.51 6.31 -8.37
N ASP A 389 -12.91 7.51 -8.44
CA ASP A 389 -11.64 7.78 -9.15
C ASP A 389 -10.50 6.78 -8.83
N ALA A 390 -10.39 6.36 -7.58
CA ALA A 390 -9.38 5.41 -7.13
C ALA A 390 -9.57 3.99 -7.68
N SER A 391 -10.82 3.54 -7.87
CA SER A 391 -11.10 2.25 -8.52
C SER A 391 -10.68 2.25 -9.98
N ILE A 392 -10.90 3.37 -10.68
CA ILE A 392 -10.45 3.57 -12.05
C ILE A 392 -8.92 3.60 -12.11
N SER A 393 -8.29 4.35 -11.20
CA SER A 393 -6.83 4.45 -11.09
C SER A 393 -6.18 3.09 -10.84
N PHE A 394 -6.78 2.25 -9.99
CA PHE A 394 -6.32 0.87 -9.79
C PHE A 394 -6.27 0.08 -11.10
N ILE A 395 -7.32 0.12 -11.93
CA ILE A 395 -7.35 -0.59 -13.21
C ILE A 395 -6.24 -0.04 -14.13
N GLN A 396 -6.06 1.28 -14.19
CA GLN A 396 -5.00 1.92 -14.97
C GLN A 396 -3.62 1.45 -14.52
N HIS A 397 -3.38 1.39 -13.21
CA HIS A 397 -2.13 0.91 -12.64
C HIS A 397 -1.88 -0.56 -12.98
N VAL A 398 -2.91 -1.41 -12.91
CA VAL A 398 -2.82 -2.83 -13.31
C VAL A 398 -2.44 -2.96 -14.79
N VAL A 399 -3.14 -2.25 -15.68
CA VAL A 399 -2.87 -2.26 -17.13
C VAL A 399 -1.46 -1.74 -17.42
N SER A 400 -1.04 -0.66 -16.79
CA SER A 400 0.31 -0.09 -16.94
C SER A 400 1.42 -1.04 -16.47
N ALA A 401 1.12 -1.95 -15.54
CA ALA A 401 2.07 -2.91 -14.99
C ALA A 401 2.19 -4.20 -15.83
N VAL A 402 1.28 -4.45 -16.76
CA VAL A 402 1.29 -5.65 -17.62
C VAL A 402 2.64 -5.87 -18.32
N PRO A 403 3.29 -4.86 -18.95
CA PRO A 403 4.59 -5.04 -19.57
C PRO A 403 5.67 -5.49 -18.57
N VAL A 404 5.64 -4.97 -17.35
CA VAL A 404 6.57 -5.33 -16.28
C VAL A 404 6.33 -6.78 -15.83
N PHE A 405 5.07 -7.18 -15.68
CA PHE A 405 4.72 -8.56 -15.35
C PHE A 405 5.13 -9.53 -16.46
N LEU A 406 4.98 -9.16 -17.73
CA LEU A 406 5.44 -9.96 -18.86
C LEU A 406 6.96 -10.14 -18.82
N VAL A 407 7.73 -9.08 -18.59
CA VAL A 407 9.20 -9.15 -18.45
C VAL A 407 9.61 -10.05 -17.28
N LEU A 408 8.93 -9.95 -16.14
CA LEU A 408 9.20 -10.84 -14.99
C LEU A 408 8.85 -12.30 -15.31
N TRP A 409 7.75 -12.54 -16.01
CA TRP A 409 7.34 -13.88 -16.42
C TRP A 409 8.34 -14.51 -17.40
N LEU A 410 8.77 -13.75 -18.43
CA LEU A 410 9.77 -14.19 -19.42
C LEU A 410 11.15 -14.47 -18.80
N THR A 411 11.48 -13.83 -17.68
CA THR A 411 12.78 -13.98 -17.00
C THR A 411 12.74 -14.96 -15.82
N ARG A 412 11.60 -15.60 -15.57
CA ARG A 412 11.41 -16.57 -14.48
C ARG A 412 12.19 -17.84 -14.77
N ARG A 413 12.94 -18.32 -13.78
CA ARG A 413 13.56 -19.66 -13.85
C ARG A 413 12.48 -20.72 -13.73
N ARG A 414 12.50 -21.71 -14.63
CA ARG A 414 11.66 -22.90 -14.48
C ARG A 414 12.14 -23.65 -13.23
N PRO A 415 11.23 -24.16 -12.37
CA PRO A 415 11.63 -25.04 -11.28
C PRO A 415 12.36 -26.24 -11.88
N ASP A 416 13.57 -26.54 -11.41
CA ASP A 416 14.25 -27.76 -11.80
C ASP A 416 13.39 -28.96 -11.36
N PRO A 417 12.95 -29.82 -12.29
CA PRO A 417 12.11 -30.98 -11.94
C PRO A 417 12.80 -31.97 -10.99
N GLY A 418 14.11 -31.84 -10.76
CA GLY A 418 14.91 -32.74 -9.94
C GLY A 418 14.79 -32.55 -8.43
N TRP A 419 14.24 -31.44 -7.93
CA TRP A 419 14.23 -31.15 -6.49
C TRP A 419 12.98 -31.66 -5.75
N SER A 420 11.91 -31.99 -6.47
CA SER A 420 10.66 -32.55 -5.91
C SER A 420 10.78 -34.01 -5.46
N ARG A 421 11.94 -34.67 -5.63
CA ARG A 421 12.20 -36.03 -5.10
C ARG A 421 12.71 -36.07 -3.67
N ILE A 422 13.04 -34.94 -3.04
CA ILE A 422 13.32 -34.90 -1.61
C ILE A 422 11.99 -34.64 -0.89
N GLY A 423 11.09 -35.62 -0.95
CA GLY A 423 9.98 -35.68 -0.01
C GLY A 423 10.51 -35.75 1.42
N PRO A 424 9.69 -35.40 2.44
CA PRO A 424 10.05 -35.69 3.82
C PRO A 424 10.34 -37.19 3.91
N GLY A 425 11.60 -37.53 4.17
CA GLY A 425 12.00 -38.92 4.38
C GLY A 425 11.03 -39.55 5.39
N PRO A 426 10.55 -40.79 5.13
CA PRO A 426 9.61 -41.43 6.03
C PRO A 426 10.18 -41.37 7.44
N ALA A 427 9.41 -40.76 8.33
CA ALA A 427 9.72 -40.66 9.75
C ALA A 427 10.25 -42.02 10.20
N GLY A 428 11.46 -42.01 10.76
CA GLY A 428 12.17 -43.21 11.18
C GLY A 428 11.22 -44.12 11.96
N ARG A 429 10.90 -45.27 11.36
CA ARG A 429 10.34 -46.38 12.10
C ARG A 429 11.29 -46.62 13.29
N PRO A 430 10.79 -46.59 14.54
CA PRO A 430 11.60 -47.06 15.65
C PRO A 430 11.97 -48.52 15.32
N ARG A 431 13.27 -48.80 15.23
CA ARG A 431 13.79 -50.16 15.24
C ARG A 431 13.35 -50.77 16.56
N GLY A 432 12.30 -51.60 16.52
CA GLY A 432 11.95 -52.45 17.65
C GLY A 432 13.15 -53.34 18.00
N PRO A 433 13.37 -53.64 19.29
CA PRO A 433 14.45 -54.52 19.70
C PRO A 433 14.24 -55.90 19.07
N ALA A 434 15.21 -56.30 18.27
CA ALA A 434 15.31 -57.67 17.80
C ALA A 434 15.72 -58.57 18.98
N GLY A 435 14.97 -59.65 19.16
CA GLY A 435 15.49 -60.88 19.77
C GLY A 435 15.30 -61.02 21.27
N ALA A 436 14.24 -61.74 21.64
CA ALA A 436 14.38 -62.91 22.50
C ALA A 436 13.28 -63.89 22.09
N LEU A 437 13.63 -64.91 21.32
CA LEU A 437 12.86 -66.16 21.24
C LEU A 437 13.49 -67.16 22.21
N PRO A 438 12.67 -68.05 22.80
CA PRO A 438 13.07 -69.04 23.80
C PRO A 438 13.95 -70.16 23.25
#